data_AF-A0A9P4GH57-F1
#
_entry.id   AF-A0A9P4GH57-F1
#
_cell.length_a   1.000
_cell.length_b   1.000
_cell.length_c   1.000
_cell.angle_alpha   90.00
_cell.angle_beta   90.00
_cell.angle_gamma   90.00
#
_symmetry.space_group_name_H-M   'P 1'
#
loop_
_entity.id
_entity.type
_entity.pdbx_description
1 polymer ?
#
loop_
_entity_poly.entity_id
_entity_poly.type
_entity_poly.pdbx_seq_one_letter_code
_entity_poly.pdbx_strand_id
1 'polypeptide(L)'
;MYSSVITLLFVLSSALASVLPAVAPLRPPPGGVSLVSLDVDLDGDGCRPGQVSVTIAKDNSALTIIFDKFAAADGPRAGKKNPRAFCRVNIGMNTPGWAFDVDSADFRGYVYVEKGVEASLVSRWKWIDKNGIDLPGKVGERRSYGEPDGLIGSLGSPSKEGHGSFRR
;
A
#
# COMPACT_ATOMS: atom_id res chain seq x y z
N MET A 1 -19.11 60.10 -40.37
CA MET A 1 -17.74 59.64 -40.03
C MET A 1 -17.63 58.93 -38.66
N TYR A 2 -18.73 58.50 -38.01
CA TYR A 2 -18.68 57.79 -36.70
C TYR A 2 -19.17 56.33 -36.75
N SER A 3 -19.83 55.92 -37.85
CA SER A 3 -20.39 54.56 -37.96
C SER A 3 -19.33 53.47 -38.12
N SER A 4 -18.13 53.80 -38.61
CA SER A 4 -17.04 52.85 -38.85
C SER A 4 -16.16 52.59 -37.62
N VAL A 5 -16.28 53.41 -36.57
CA VAL A 5 -15.45 53.28 -35.35
C VAL A 5 -16.13 52.35 -34.33
N ILE A 6 -17.46 52.31 -34.31
CA ILE A 6 -18.25 51.51 -33.36
C ILE A 6 -18.18 50.00 -33.69
N THR A 7 -18.08 49.63 -34.97
CA THR A 7 -17.94 48.23 -35.39
C THR A 7 -16.56 47.64 -35.11
N LEU A 8 -15.52 48.47 -34.97
CA LEU A 8 -14.17 48.00 -34.65
C LEU A 8 -13.96 47.68 -33.17
N LEU A 9 -14.73 48.29 -32.27
CA LEU A 9 -14.64 48.04 -30.82
C LEU A 9 -15.38 46.77 -30.37
N PHE A 10 -16.36 46.29 -31.13
CA PHE A 10 -17.13 45.09 -30.75
C PHE A 10 -16.45 43.76 -31.12
N VAL A 11 -15.52 43.77 -32.07
CA VAL A 11 -14.83 42.55 -32.54
C VAL A 11 -13.65 42.17 -31.64
N LEU A 12 -13.20 43.07 -30.75
CA LEU A 12 -12.05 42.81 -29.88
C LEU A 12 -12.39 42.16 -28.53
N SER A 13 -13.66 41.88 -28.23
CA SER A 13 -14.10 41.48 -26.88
C SER A 13 -14.40 39.98 -26.69
N SER A 14 -14.19 39.12 -27.70
CA SER A 14 -14.62 37.71 -27.62
C SER A 14 -13.50 36.72 -27.92
N ALA A 15 -12.49 36.64 -27.04
CA ALA A 15 -11.59 35.49 -26.99
C ALA A 15 -10.82 35.38 -25.66
N LEU A 16 -11.51 35.39 -24.51
CA LEU A 16 -10.97 34.71 -23.32
C LEU A 16 -11.39 33.24 -23.39
N ALA A 17 -10.71 32.47 -24.23
CA ALA A 17 -10.74 31.01 -24.12
C ALA A 17 -10.00 30.66 -22.82
N SER A 18 -10.74 30.34 -21.77
CA SER A 18 -10.18 29.83 -20.52
C SER A 18 -9.48 28.50 -20.79
N VAL A 19 -8.15 28.53 -20.87
CA VAL A 19 -7.31 27.34 -20.91
C VAL A 19 -7.44 26.67 -19.55
N LEU A 20 -8.32 25.67 -19.42
CA LEU A 20 -8.37 24.86 -18.22
C LEU A 20 -7.07 24.03 -18.18
N PRO A 21 -6.24 24.14 -17.12
CA PRO A 21 -5.08 23.27 -16.99
C PRO A 21 -5.58 21.83 -16.98
N ALA A 22 -5.06 21.01 -17.90
CA ALA A 22 -5.35 19.59 -17.91
C ALA A 22 -4.91 18.99 -16.57
N VAL A 23 -5.87 18.46 -15.81
CA VAL A 23 -5.59 17.76 -14.56
C VAL A 23 -4.68 16.59 -14.90
N ALA A 24 -3.45 16.61 -14.36
CA ALA A 24 -2.55 15.49 -14.47
C ALA A 24 -3.24 14.24 -13.89
N PRO A 25 -3.32 13.09 -14.60
CA PRO A 25 -3.75 11.86 -13.97
C PRO A 25 -2.97 11.63 -12.68
N LEU A 26 -3.68 11.15 -11.66
CA LEU A 26 -3.16 10.80 -10.35
C LEU A 26 -2.67 9.35 -10.29
N ARG A 27 -2.96 8.54 -11.31
CA ARG A 27 -2.51 7.15 -11.41
C ARG A 27 -1.95 6.83 -12.80
N PRO A 28 -1.00 5.88 -12.89
CA PRO A 28 -0.54 5.36 -14.17
C PRO A 28 -1.70 4.75 -14.95
N PRO A 29 -1.65 4.76 -16.30
CA PRO A 29 -2.64 4.07 -17.10
C PRO A 29 -2.69 2.57 -16.73
N PRO A 30 -3.84 1.89 -16.92
CA PRO A 30 -3.95 0.46 -16.69
C PRO A 30 -2.86 -0.32 -17.43
N GLY A 31 -2.16 -1.21 -16.71
CA GLY A 31 -1.01 -1.95 -17.26
C GLY A 31 0.32 -1.19 -17.31
N GLY A 32 0.34 0.08 -16.88
CA GLY A 32 1.56 0.89 -16.76
C GLY A 32 2.43 0.56 -15.54
N VAL A 33 2.01 -0.38 -14.69
CA VAL A 33 2.73 -0.84 -13.49
C VAL A 33 2.87 -2.35 -13.58
N SER A 34 4.09 -2.87 -13.36
CA SER A 34 4.33 -4.30 -13.36
C SER A 34 5.24 -4.75 -12.22
N LEU A 35 5.03 -5.98 -11.75
CA LEU A 35 5.95 -6.67 -10.84
C LEU A 35 7.16 -7.15 -11.66
N VAL A 36 8.35 -6.81 -11.20
CA VAL A 36 9.64 -7.19 -11.81
C VAL A 36 10.30 -8.31 -11.02
N SER A 37 10.22 -8.23 -9.70
CA SER A 37 10.78 -9.24 -8.81
C SER A 37 9.94 -9.38 -7.54
N LEU A 38 9.93 -10.59 -7.01
CA LEU A 38 9.41 -10.91 -5.69
C LEU A 38 10.47 -11.77 -5.01
N ASP A 39 11.06 -11.23 -3.96
CA ASP A 39 12.03 -11.91 -3.13
C ASP A 39 11.53 -11.97 -1.69
N VAL A 40 11.78 -13.10 -1.04
CA VAL A 40 11.39 -13.34 0.33
C VAL A 40 12.63 -13.72 1.10
N ASP A 41 12.94 -12.91 2.10
CA ASP A 41 14.12 -13.08 2.91
C ASP A 41 14.02 -14.33 3.80
N LEU A 42 15.10 -15.10 3.86
CA LEU A 42 15.17 -16.37 4.58
C LEU A 42 15.46 -16.22 6.08
N ASP A 43 15.80 -15.02 6.56
CA ASP A 43 15.97 -14.74 7.98
C ASP A 43 14.62 -14.69 8.72
N GLY A 44 13.51 -14.64 7.97
CA GLY A 44 12.15 -14.73 8.49
C GLY A 44 11.68 -16.16 8.68
N ASP A 45 11.05 -16.44 9.82
CA ASP A 45 10.43 -17.74 10.12
C ASP A 45 8.94 -17.80 9.78
N GLY A 46 8.33 -16.66 9.45
CA GLY A 46 6.91 -16.54 9.10
C GLY A 46 6.57 -16.77 7.64
N CYS A 47 7.55 -16.79 6.74
CA CYS A 47 7.31 -17.05 5.33
C CYS A 47 8.55 -17.67 4.68
N ARG A 48 8.33 -18.52 3.67
CA ARG A 48 9.40 -19.11 2.86
C ARG A 48 9.19 -18.74 1.40
N PRO A 49 10.23 -18.84 0.55
CA PRO A 49 10.06 -18.70 -0.89
C PRO A 49 8.93 -19.60 -1.40
N GLY A 50 8.03 -19.02 -2.19
CA GLY A 50 6.84 -19.71 -2.70
C GLY A 50 5.64 -19.77 -1.76
N GLN A 51 5.70 -19.19 -0.55
CA GLN A 51 4.56 -19.06 0.38
C GLN A 51 4.03 -17.63 0.47
N VAL A 52 4.51 -16.76 -0.41
CA VAL A 52 4.08 -15.38 -0.54
C VAL A 52 3.72 -15.15 -2.00
N SER A 53 2.54 -14.60 -2.24
CA SER A 53 2.12 -14.13 -3.56
C SER A 53 1.78 -12.67 -3.51
N VAL A 54 2.10 -11.96 -4.59
CA VAL A 54 1.87 -10.53 -4.73
C VAL A 54 1.10 -10.27 -6.01
N THR A 55 0.08 -9.44 -5.94
CA THR A 55 -0.74 -9.04 -7.10
C THR A 55 -1.00 -7.54 -7.04
N ILE A 56 -1.00 -6.90 -8.20
CA ILE A 56 -1.35 -5.48 -8.36
C ILE A 56 -2.75 -5.41 -8.98
N ALA A 57 -3.60 -4.56 -8.43
CA ALA A 57 -4.92 -4.31 -8.99
C ALA A 57 -4.81 -3.72 -10.41
N LYS A 58 -5.74 -4.05 -11.30
CA LYS A 58 -5.71 -3.63 -12.71
C LYS A 58 -5.71 -2.10 -12.90
N ASP A 59 -6.25 -1.37 -11.93
CA ASP A 59 -6.31 0.10 -11.89
C ASP A 59 -5.13 0.75 -11.14
N ASN A 60 -4.11 -0.04 -10.76
CA ASN A 60 -2.92 0.36 -10.04
C ASN A 60 -3.20 0.97 -8.64
N SER A 61 -4.38 0.71 -8.07
CA SER A 61 -4.78 1.28 -6.77
C SER A 61 -4.34 0.47 -5.56
N ALA A 62 -4.09 -0.83 -5.73
CA ALA A 62 -3.81 -1.71 -4.61
C ALA A 62 -2.73 -2.72 -4.96
N LEU A 63 -1.90 -2.98 -3.95
CA LEU A 63 -0.95 -4.09 -3.92
C LEU A 63 -1.46 -5.08 -2.87
N THR A 64 -1.76 -6.30 -3.29
CA THR A 64 -2.20 -7.36 -2.39
C THR A 64 -1.06 -8.34 -2.19
N ILE A 65 -0.72 -8.60 -0.93
CA ILE A 65 0.26 -9.60 -0.53
C ILE A 65 -0.48 -10.68 0.25
N ILE A 66 -0.38 -11.93 -0.19
CA ILE A 66 -1.00 -13.09 0.46
C ILE A 66 0.11 -13.98 0.99
N PHE A 67 -0.06 -14.41 2.24
CA PHE A 67 0.86 -15.32 2.93
C PHE A 67 0.16 -16.65 3.19
N ASP A 68 0.79 -17.75 2.78
CA ASP A 68 0.19 -19.08 2.96
C ASP A 68 0.43 -19.66 4.37
N LYS A 69 1.59 -19.36 4.99
CA LYS A 69 1.99 -19.94 6.29
C LYS A 69 2.56 -18.92 7.29
N PHE A 70 2.00 -17.71 7.31
CA PHE A 70 2.35 -16.71 8.32
C PHE A 70 1.53 -16.93 9.59
N ALA A 71 2.11 -17.63 10.58
CA ALA A 71 1.45 -17.93 11.83
C ALA A 71 2.43 -17.96 13.01
N ALA A 72 2.03 -17.34 14.12
CA ALA A 72 2.71 -17.41 15.40
C ALA A 72 1.74 -18.00 16.44
N ALA A 73 2.27 -18.77 17.38
CA ALA A 73 1.50 -19.26 18.51
C ALA A 73 2.42 -19.42 19.72
N ASP A 74 1.90 -19.09 20.90
CA ASP A 74 2.62 -19.20 22.16
C ASP A 74 1.76 -19.97 23.18
N GLY A 75 2.42 -20.53 24.21
CA GLY A 75 1.80 -21.29 25.28
C GLY A 75 1.74 -22.81 25.09
N PRO A 76 1.18 -23.55 26.08
CA PRO A 76 1.25 -25.02 26.13
C PRO A 76 0.61 -25.74 24.94
N ARG A 77 -0.34 -25.09 24.25
CA ARG A 77 -1.07 -25.63 23.10
C ARG A 77 -0.46 -25.24 21.75
N ALA A 78 0.63 -24.47 21.73
CA ALA A 78 1.26 -24.00 20.49
C ALA A 78 1.99 -25.11 19.70
N GLY A 79 2.31 -26.23 20.35
CA GLY A 79 3.06 -27.33 19.72
C GLY A 79 4.47 -26.89 19.33
N LYS A 80 4.85 -27.10 18.06
CA LYS A 80 6.18 -26.71 17.51
C LYS A 80 6.21 -25.32 16.86
N LYS A 81 5.15 -24.51 17.03
CA LYS A 81 5.09 -23.16 16.45
C LYS A 81 5.92 -22.20 17.28
N ASN A 82 6.51 -21.22 16.61
CA ASN A 82 7.25 -20.17 17.27
C ASN A 82 6.29 -19.09 17.81
N PRO A 83 6.63 -18.44 18.93
CA PRO A 83 5.87 -17.33 19.50
C PRO A 83 5.91 -16.06 18.64
N ARG A 84 6.78 -16.03 17.63
CA ARG A 84 6.93 -14.95 16.66
C ARG A 84 6.95 -15.52 15.26
N ALA A 85 6.39 -14.77 14.31
CA ALA A 85 6.54 -14.97 12.89
C ALA A 85 7.09 -13.67 12.30
N PHE A 86 8.25 -13.74 11.66
CA PHE A 86 8.84 -12.62 10.94
C PHE A 86 8.91 -12.94 9.45
N CYS A 87 8.53 -11.98 8.61
CA CYS A 87 8.60 -12.11 7.16
C CYS A 87 9.06 -10.78 6.58
N ARG A 88 10.12 -10.81 5.76
CA ARG A 88 10.58 -9.65 4.99
C ARG A 88 10.41 -9.98 3.52
N VAL A 89 9.59 -9.18 2.84
CA VAL A 89 9.25 -9.34 1.43
C VAL A 89 9.81 -8.13 0.68
N ASN A 90 10.62 -8.41 -0.33
CA ASN A 90 11.18 -7.42 -1.24
C ASN A 90 10.40 -7.49 -2.56
N ILE A 91 9.80 -6.37 -2.97
CA ILE A 91 8.95 -6.30 -4.15
C ILE A 91 9.59 -5.31 -5.12
N GLY A 92 10.09 -5.80 -6.25
CA GLY A 92 10.55 -4.96 -7.35
C GLY A 92 9.37 -4.59 -8.24
N MET A 93 9.15 -3.29 -8.43
CA MET A 93 8.11 -2.75 -9.30
C MET A 93 8.72 -1.88 -10.40
N ASN A 94 8.18 -1.97 -11.61
CA ASN A 94 8.45 -1.05 -12.70
C ASN A 94 7.29 -0.07 -12.84
N THR A 95 7.58 1.21 -12.66
CA THR A 95 6.60 2.31 -12.67
C THR A 95 7.17 3.52 -13.42
N PRO A 96 7.15 3.50 -14.77
CA PRO A 96 7.84 4.50 -15.58
C PRO A 96 7.22 5.91 -15.43
N GLY A 97 8.00 6.86 -14.88
CA GLY A 97 7.58 8.27 -14.74
C GLY A 97 6.68 8.54 -13.54
N TRP A 98 6.81 7.71 -12.51
CA TRP A 98 5.74 7.46 -11.56
C TRP A 98 6.36 6.87 -10.25
N ALA A 99 6.03 7.41 -9.08
CA ALA A 99 6.38 6.89 -7.74
C ALA A 99 5.16 6.31 -6.99
N PHE A 100 5.33 5.17 -6.33
CA PHE A 100 4.30 4.54 -5.50
C PHE A 100 4.50 4.87 -4.01
N ASP A 101 3.41 5.09 -3.29
CA ASP A 101 3.39 5.25 -1.84
C ASP A 101 2.26 4.41 -1.22
N VAL A 102 2.42 4.01 0.04
CA VAL A 102 1.38 3.25 0.76
C VAL A 102 0.58 4.24 1.61
N ASP A 103 -0.66 4.48 1.19
CA ASP A 103 -1.61 5.34 1.92
C ASP A 103 -2.18 4.62 3.15
N SER A 104 -2.57 3.35 3.00
CA SER A 104 -3.00 2.50 4.10
C SER A 104 -2.67 1.02 3.85
N ALA A 105 -2.78 0.21 4.90
CA ALA A 105 -2.57 -1.22 4.86
C ALA A 105 -3.69 -1.98 5.56
N ASP A 106 -4.37 -2.85 4.83
CA ASP A 106 -5.38 -3.75 5.36
C ASP A 106 -4.80 -5.12 5.66
N PHE A 107 -4.93 -5.56 6.92
CA PHE A 107 -4.51 -6.89 7.36
C PHE A 107 -5.72 -7.78 7.54
N ARG A 108 -5.70 -8.96 6.93
CA ARG A 108 -6.75 -9.97 7.05
C ARG A 108 -6.21 -11.21 7.73
N GLY A 109 -6.97 -11.76 8.66
CA GLY A 109 -6.62 -12.98 9.38
C GLY A 109 -7.34 -13.08 10.72
N TYR A 110 -6.88 -14.01 11.55
CA TYR A 110 -7.49 -14.31 12.83
C TYR A 110 -6.43 -14.28 13.93
N VAL A 111 -6.83 -13.80 15.10
CA VAL A 111 -6.02 -13.83 16.30
C VAL A 111 -6.88 -14.38 17.44
N TYR A 112 -6.32 -15.34 18.16
CA TYR A 112 -6.93 -15.87 19.37
C TYR A 112 -5.99 -15.55 20.52
N VAL A 113 -6.49 -14.81 21.51
CA VAL A 113 -5.70 -14.36 22.66
C VAL A 113 -6.44 -14.78 23.91
N GLU A 114 -5.79 -15.56 24.78
CA GLU A 114 -6.35 -15.93 26.08
C GLU A 114 -6.29 -14.76 27.07
N LYS A 115 -7.07 -14.85 28.14
CA LYS A 115 -7.10 -13.84 29.20
C LYS A 115 -5.70 -13.61 29.77
N GLY A 116 -5.29 -12.34 29.82
CA GLY A 116 -3.97 -11.95 30.33
C GLY A 116 -2.80 -12.15 29.35
N VAL A 117 -3.07 -12.57 28.11
CA VAL A 117 -2.09 -12.64 27.03
C VAL A 117 -2.23 -11.41 26.13
N GLU A 118 -1.11 -10.99 25.53
CA GLU A 118 -1.11 -9.98 24.49
C GLU A 118 -0.49 -10.55 23.21
N ALA A 119 -1.12 -10.24 22.07
CA ALA A 119 -0.55 -10.47 20.75
C ALA A 119 -0.35 -9.14 20.04
N SER A 120 0.62 -9.06 19.11
CA SER A 120 0.79 -7.87 18.29
C SER A 120 1.15 -8.20 16.86
N LEU A 121 0.54 -7.47 15.92
CA LEU A 121 0.91 -7.46 14.52
C LEU A 121 1.65 -6.16 14.24
N VAL A 122 2.85 -6.27 13.65
CA VAL A 122 3.65 -5.12 13.24
C VAL A 122 3.97 -5.25 11.77
N SER A 123 3.64 -4.22 11.00
CA SER A 123 4.07 -4.07 9.62
C SER A 123 4.97 -2.85 9.48
N ARG A 124 6.01 -2.96 8.65
CA ARG A 124 6.94 -1.87 8.35
C ARG A 124 7.32 -1.96 6.89
N TRP A 125 7.38 -0.81 6.23
CA TRP A 125 7.80 -0.71 4.84
C TRP A 125 8.72 0.49 4.64
N LYS A 126 9.52 0.40 3.58
CA LYS A 126 10.42 1.44 3.12
C LYS A 126 10.62 1.33 1.62
N TRP A 127 11.02 2.42 1.00
CA TRP A 127 11.35 2.46 -0.41
C TRP A 127 12.86 2.38 -0.60
N ILE A 128 13.28 1.64 -1.63
CA ILE A 128 14.67 1.51 -2.03
C ILE A 128 14.74 1.82 -3.53
N ASP A 129 15.69 2.65 -3.94
CA ASP A 129 15.91 2.94 -5.36
C ASP A 129 16.54 1.75 -6.10
N LYS A 130 16.65 1.86 -7.42
CA LYS A 130 17.27 0.81 -8.26
C LYS A 130 18.75 0.53 -7.95
N ASN A 131 19.43 1.43 -7.22
CA ASN A 131 20.83 1.31 -6.84
C ASN A 131 20.99 0.73 -5.42
N GLY A 132 19.90 0.40 -4.73
CA GLY A 132 19.92 -0.12 -3.36
C GLY A 132 19.97 0.98 -2.28
N ILE A 133 19.74 2.24 -2.63
CA ILE A 133 19.74 3.36 -1.70
C ILE A 133 18.36 3.49 -1.04
N ASP A 134 18.35 3.50 0.30
CA ASP A 134 17.14 3.77 1.09
C ASP A 134 16.62 5.17 0.76
N LEU A 135 15.38 5.25 0.28
CA LEU A 135 14.67 6.51 0.10
C LEU A 135 14.03 6.94 1.44
N PRO A 136 13.83 8.25 1.66
CA PRO A 136 13.11 8.74 2.84
C PRO A 136 11.66 8.25 2.86
N GLY A 137 11.07 8.12 4.05
CA GLY A 137 9.67 7.68 4.22
C GLY A 137 9.52 6.25 4.73
N LYS A 138 10.27 5.86 5.77
CA LYS A 138 10.03 4.59 6.48
C LYS A 138 8.73 4.74 7.28
N VAL A 139 7.78 3.84 7.07
CA VAL A 139 6.48 3.85 7.75
C VAL A 139 6.24 2.47 8.35
N GLY A 140 5.44 2.43 9.41
CA GLY A 140 5.00 1.18 10.00
C GLY A 140 3.78 1.35 10.87
N GLU A 141 3.07 0.25 11.02
CA GLU A 141 1.87 0.17 11.84
C GLU A 141 2.03 -0.98 12.84
N ARG A 142 1.65 -0.73 14.10
CA ARG A 142 1.57 -1.76 15.14
C ARG A 142 0.15 -1.81 15.64
N ARG A 143 -0.38 -3.02 15.69
CA ARG A 143 -1.64 -3.30 16.35
C ARG A 143 -1.42 -4.31 17.46
N SER A 144 -1.95 -3.99 18.64
CA SER A 144 -1.98 -4.90 19.78
C SER A 144 -3.38 -5.51 19.91
N TYR A 145 -3.41 -6.74 20.39
CA TYR A 145 -4.61 -7.51 20.69
C TYR A 145 -4.45 -8.05 22.11
N GLY A 146 -5.29 -7.56 23.01
CA GLY A 146 -5.40 -8.07 24.37
C GLY A 146 -6.88 -8.11 24.69
N GLU A 147 -7.38 -9.27 25.09
CA GLU A 147 -8.79 -9.42 25.46
C GLU A 147 -8.89 -9.54 26.98
N PRO A 148 -9.90 -8.93 27.62
CA PRO A 148 -10.20 -9.22 29.02
C PRO A 148 -10.69 -10.67 29.25
N ASP A 149 -11.25 -11.36 28.25
CA ASP A 149 -11.96 -12.66 28.43
C ASP A 149 -11.79 -13.73 27.31
N GLY A 150 -10.71 -13.71 26.52
CA GLY A 150 -10.32 -14.90 25.74
C GLY A 150 -11.02 -15.14 24.38
N LEU A 151 -11.45 -14.08 23.67
CA LEU A 151 -12.21 -14.18 22.42
C LEU A 151 -11.32 -14.25 21.16
N ILE A 152 -11.88 -14.80 20.07
CA ILE A 152 -11.28 -14.75 18.73
C ILE A 152 -11.56 -13.36 18.14
N GLY A 153 -10.50 -12.59 17.87
CA GLY A 153 -10.58 -11.34 17.11
C GLY A 153 -10.24 -11.57 15.63
N SER A 154 -10.92 -10.88 14.73
CA SER A 154 -10.42 -10.72 13.36
C SER A 154 -9.32 -9.66 13.34
N LEU A 155 -8.28 -9.85 12.52
CA LEU A 155 -7.47 -8.72 12.09
C LEU A 155 -8.40 -7.79 11.30
N GLY A 156 -8.91 -6.72 11.93
CA GLY A 156 -9.75 -5.73 11.27
C GLY A 156 -8.95 -4.83 10.30
N SER A 157 -9.64 -4.11 9.42
CA SER A 157 -9.04 -3.01 8.66
C SER A 157 -8.82 -1.79 9.57
N PRO A 158 -7.79 -0.95 9.36
CA PRO A 158 -7.81 0.40 9.91
C PRO A 158 -9.11 1.11 9.45
N SER A 159 -9.72 1.93 10.30
CA SER A 159 -10.99 2.64 10.01
C SER A 159 -10.88 3.75 8.97
N LYS A 160 -9.92 3.62 8.05
CA LYS A 160 -9.66 4.47 6.89
C LYS A 160 -9.32 3.52 5.76
N GLU A 161 -10.32 3.09 5.00
CA GLU A 161 -10.11 2.34 3.75
C GLU A 161 -9.27 3.21 2.80
N GLY A 162 -7.97 2.89 2.67
CA GLY A 162 -7.00 3.71 1.94
C GLY A 162 -6.15 2.88 1.00
N HIS A 163 -6.31 3.10 -0.29
CA HIS A 163 -5.59 2.41 -1.36
C HIS A 163 -4.17 2.94 -1.48
N GLY A 164 -3.17 2.08 -1.72
CA GLY A 164 -1.82 2.53 -2.10
C GLY A 164 -1.91 3.60 -3.20
N SER A 165 -1.31 4.76 -2.94
CA SER A 165 -1.50 5.92 -3.80
C SER A 165 -0.28 6.12 -4.66
N PHE A 166 -0.57 6.41 -5.92
CA PHE A 166 0.44 6.64 -6.90
C PHE A 166 0.65 8.16 -7.04
N ARG A 167 1.90 8.63 -7.13
CA ARG A 167 2.24 10.05 -7.36
C ARG A 167 3.17 10.19 -8.55
N ARG A 168 2.96 11.24 -9.35
CA ARG A 168 3.75 11.51 -10.56
C ARG A 168 5.03 12.27 -10.22
#